data_AF-A0A442G4G3-F1
#
_entry.id   AF-A0A442G4G3-F1
#
_cell.length_a   1.000
_cell.length_b   1.000
_cell.length_c   1.000
_cell.angle_alpha   90.00
_cell.angle_beta   90.00
_cell.angle_gamma   90.00
#
_symmetry.space_group_name_H-M   'P 1'
#
loop_
_entity.id
_entity.type
_entity.pdbx_description
1 polymer ?
#
loop_
_entity_poly.entity_id
_entity_poly.type
_entity_poly.pdbx_seq_one_letter_code
_entity_poly.pdbx_strand_id
1 'polypeptide(L)'
;MKFQKWGARTMVRLAAFPGRRKLSGSEPIRILIDNSVLRHGQTHTNAWIPGETVSSGGGIPVELGHRARVPRNYEEKHKGIYENEVPFFAPLAHLAECGCLEFFTSSELIAERRRQRNYNRFLFGMNLWSKTLIQTLPDLPRPAIGRRSIAPQLFQHYHSKEGPIERLLATADSDFIQIAEKISRKNVLDFYHIWTAKHSNCQIFLTTDHTLKRALASAPKTVQKQLQPVRVLAPSELSEELGLRPVPHHFLTPLDADWFYEMRQAQMIPRK
;
A
#
# COMPACT_ATOMS: atom_id res chain seq x y z
N MET A 1 2.89 19.00 -22.46
CA MET A 1 2.20 17.95 -21.67
C MET A 1 2.34 16.52 -22.25
N LYS A 2 1.91 16.24 -23.50
CA LYS A 2 2.00 14.87 -24.09
C LYS A 2 3.42 14.27 -24.10
N PHE A 3 4.43 15.10 -24.40
CA PHE A 3 5.84 14.68 -24.39
C PHE A 3 6.37 14.28 -23.02
N GLN A 4 6.01 15.01 -21.95
CA GLN A 4 6.42 14.66 -20.57
C GLN A 4 5.81 13.33 -20.13
N LYS A 5 4.52 13.12 -20.43
CA LYS A 5 3.84 11.85 -20.14
C LYS A 5 4.48 10.67 -20.89
N TRP A 6 4.84 10.88 -22.15
CA TRP A 6 5.54 9.89 -22.94
C TRP A 6 6.94 9.58 -22.36
N GLY A 7 7.73 10.62 -22.07
CA GLY A 7 9.07 10.48 -21.51
C GLY A 7 9.09 9.73 -20.18
N ALA A 8 8.19 10.06 -19.25
CA ALA A 8 8.13 9.39 -17.96
C ALA A 8 7.68 7.92 -18.07
N ARG A 9 6.74 7.60 -18.98
CA ARG A 9 6.40 6.19 -19.28
C ARG A 9 7.57 5.42 -19.87
N THR A 10 8.29 6.02 -20.80
CA THR A 10 9.50 5.42 -21.39
C THR A 10 10.55 5.18 -20.32
N MET A 11 10.76 6.14 -19.41
CA MET A 11 11.69 6.00 -18.29
C MET A 11 11.32 4.82 -17.37
N VAL A 12 10.05 4.69 -16.97
CA VAL A 12 9.57 3.56 -16.15
C VAL A 12 9.78 2.23 -16.86
N ARG A 13 9.48 2.15 -18.17
CA ARG A 13 9.70 0.93 -18.98
C ARG A 13 11.18 0.56 -19.04
N LEU A 14 12.06 1.52 -19.30
CA LEU A 14 13.50 1.30 -19.35
C LEU A 14 14.05 0.89 -17.98
N ALA A 15 13.55 1.49 -16.90
CA ALA A 15 13.94 1.18 -15.54
C ALA A 15 13.54 -0.24 -15.11
N ALA A 16 12.41 -0.73 -15.58
CA ALA A 16 11.90 -2.08 -15.30
C ALA A 16 12.38 -3.15 -16.31
N PHE A 17 12.96 -2.74 -17.44
CA PHE A 17 13.33 -3.64 -18.53
C PHE A 17 14.22 -4.82 -18.10
N PRO A 18 15.27 -4.65 -17.28
CA PRO A 18 16.10 -5.77 -16.84
C PRO A 18 15.31 -6.83 -16.05
N GLY A 19 14.46 -6.38 -15.12
CA GLY A 19 13.60 -7.28 -14.34
C GLY A 19 12.56 -7.99 -15.18
N ARG A 20 11.95 -7.27 -16.13
CA ARG A 20 11.01 -7.89 -17.08
C ARG A 20 11.69 -9.00 -17.89
N ARG A 21 12.91 -8.75 -18.38
CA ARG A 21 13.68 -9.77 -19.11
C ARG A 21 14.02 -10.96 -18.22
N LYS A 22 14.44 -10.71 -16.97
CA LYS A 22 14.78 -11.75 -15.99
C LYS A 22 13.59 -12.65 -15.63
N LEU A 23 12.39 -12.08 -15.58
CA LEU A 23 11.15 -12.78 -15.22
C LEU A 23 10.36 -13.29 -16.44
N SER A 24 10.84 -13.04 -17.65
CA SER A 24 10.14 -13.42 -18.88
C SER A 24 10.08 -14.94 -19.00
N GLY A 25 8.86 -15.50 -19.03
CA GLY A 25 8.62 -16.95 -19.14
C GLY A 25 8.58 -17.69 -17.80
N SER A 26 8.80 -17.00 -16.68
CA SER A 26 8.60 -17.56 -15.34
C SER A 26 7.18 -17.30 -14.84
N GLU A 27 6.73 -18.08 -13.85
CA GLU A 27 5.51 -17.76 -13.12
C GLU A 27 5.65 -16.40 -12.39
N PRO A 28 4.55 -15.63 -12.25
CA PRO A 28 4.58 -14.37 -11.54
C PRO A 28 5.02 -14.54 -10.07
N ILE A 29 5.86 -13.63 -9.59
CA ILE A 29 6.24 -13.61 -8.18
C ILE A 29 5.06 -13.09 -7.36
N ARG A 30 4.56 -13.90 -6.43
CA ARG A 30 3.42 -13.56 -5.56
C ARG A 30 3.91 -12.78 -4.33
N ILE A 31 3.40 -11.57 -4.14
CA ILE A 31 3.89 -10.62 -3.14
C ILE A 31 2.73 -10.10 -2.29
N LEU A 32 2.81 -10.29 -0.98
CA LEU A 32 1.90 -9.62 -0.04
C LEU A 32 2.44 -8.23 0.29
N ILE A 33 1.68 -7.18 -0.02
CA ILE A 33 2.09 -5.80 0.19
C ILE A 33 1.56 -5.26 1.51
N ASP A 34 2.48 -4.79 2.33
CA ASP A 34 2.18 -4.10 3.58
C ASP A 34 1.54 -2.71 3.37
N ASN A 35 0.76 -2.26 4.35
CA ASN A 35 0.16 -0.93 4.35
C ASN A 35 1.21 0.19 4.32
N SER A 36 2.41 -0.05 4.85
CA SER A 36 3.51 0.92 4.81
C SER A 36 3.89 1.29 3.37
N VAL A 37 4.05 0.30 2.49
CA VAL A 37 4.34 0.49 1.05
C VAL A 37 3.22 1.24 0.36
N LEU A 38 1.96 0.83 0.60
CA LEU A 38 0.80 1.47 -0.03
C LEU A 38 0.62 2.92 0.43
N ARG A 39 0.90 3.18 1.71
CA ARG A 39 0.91 4.52 2.29
C ARG A 39 1.96 5.40 1.63
N HIS A 40 3.17 4.90 1.39
CA HIS A 40 4.26 5.69 0.78
C HIS A 40 4.12 5.84 -0.74
N GLY A 41 3.23 5.09 -1.39
CA GLY A 41 2.95 5.23 -2.82
C GLY A 41 2.02 6.40 -3.15
N GLN A 42 1.44 7.05 -2.14
CA GLN A 42 0.59 8.22 -2.32
C GLN A 42 1.43 9.47 -2.64
N THR A 43 1.29 9.97 -3.86
CA THR A 43 2.03 11.15 -4.36
C THR A 43 1.30 12.46 -4.07
N HIS A 44 -0.03 12.45 -4.07
CA HIS A 44 -0.86 13.63 -3.84
C HIS A 44 -1.98 13.35 -2.86
N THR A 45 -2.38 14.39 -2.13
CA THR A 45 -3.55 14.40 -1.25
C THR A 45 -4.54 15.45 -1.73
N ASN A 46 -5.83 15.28 -1.44
CA ASN A 46 -6.80 16.34 -1.62
C ASN A 46 -6.78 17.25 -0.40
N ALA A 47 -6.55 18.53 -0.62
CA ALA A 47 -6.67 19.57 0.39
C ALA A 47 -7.76 20.56 0.00
N TRP A 48 -8.43 21.11 1.01
CA TRP A 48 -9.22 22.33 0.83
C TRP A 48 -8.25 23.51 0.76
N ILE A 49 -8.36 24.31 -0.30
CA ILE A 49 -7.62 25.55 -0.44
C ILE A 49 -8.61 26.67 -0.11
N PRO A 50 -8.40 27.37 1.03
CA PRO A 50 -9.16 28.56 1.38
C PRO A 50 -9.11 29.58 0.25
N GLY A 51 -10.25 30.17 -0.06
CA GLY A 51 -10.41 31.28 -0.97
C GLY A 51 -10.92 32.52 -0.23
N GLU A 52 -11.66 33.37 -0.94
CA GLU A 52 -12.25 34.56 -0.35
C GLU A 52 -13.41 34.22 0.58
N THR A 53 -13.55 34.98 1.67
CA THR A 53 -14.73 34.92 2.52
C THR A 53 -15.78 35.86 1.96
N VAL A 54 -16.94 35.33 1.57
CA VAL A 54 -18.06 36.13 1.09
C VAL A 54 -19.18 36.14 2.13
N SER A 55 -19.91 37.26 2.23
CA SER A 55 -21.13 37.28 3.03
C SER A 55 -22.24 36.54 2.30
N SER A 56 -22.68 35.42 2.85
CA SER A 56 -23.90 34.74 2.41
C SER A 56 -25.14 35.50 2.90
N GLY A 57 -26.29 35.27 2.27
CA GLY A 57 -27.55 35.95 2.60
C GLY A 57 -27.82 35.96 4.11
N GLY A 58 -27.99 37.15 4.68
CA GLY A 58 -28.07 37.37 6.13
C GLY A 58 -26.78 37.87 6.79
N GLY A 59 -25.72 38.15 6.03
CA GLY A 59 -24.46 38.72 6.56
C GLY A 59 -23.54 37.70 7.22
N ILE A 60 -23.79 36.40 7.05
CA ILE A 60 -22.97 35.33 7.60
C ILE A 60 -21.74 35.15 6.72
N PRO A 61 -20.51 35.33 7.23
CA PRO A 61 -19.30 35.08 6.46
C PRO A 61 -19.17 33.59 6.16
N VAL A 62 -19.07 33.26 4.88
CA VAL A 62 -18.82 31.90 4.39
C VAL A 62 -17.48 31.90 3.67
N GLU A 63 -16.55 31.07 4.15
CA GLU A 63 -15.28 30.83 3.47
C GLU A 63 -15.55 30.05 2.18
N LEU A 64 -15.37 30.72 1.04
CA LEU A 64 -15.29 30.02 -0.24
C LEU A 64 -13.93 29.37 -0.34
N GLY A 65 -13.86 28.32 -1.14
CA GLY A 65 -12.61 27.66 -1.43
C GLY A 65 -12.85 26.56 -2.45
N HIS A 66 -11.80 25.82 -2.73
CA HIS A 66 -11.91 24.70 -3.65
C HIS A 66 -11.05 23.55 -3.17
N ARG A 67 -11.44 22.33 -3.55
CA ARG A 67 -10.58 21.17 -3.38
C ARG A 67 -9.52 21.16 -4.47
N ALA A 68 -8.26 21.18 -4.06
CA ALA A 68 -7.12 21.00 -4.95
C ALA A 68 -6.35 19.73 -4.57
N ARG A 69 -5.64 19.18 -5.55
CA ARG A 69 -4.63 18.15 -5.29
C ARG A 69 -3.34 18.87 -4.94
N VAL A 70 -2.84 18.61 -3.75
CA VAL A 70 -1.54 19.10 -3.31
C VAL A 70 -0.56 17.93 -3.31
N PRO A 71 0.67 18.12 -3.82
CA PRO A 71 1.75 17.17 -3.60
C PRO A 71 1.80 16.85 -2.10
N ARG A 72 1.97 15.58 -1.79
CA ARG A 72 2.08 15.20 -0.39
C ARG A 72 3.40 15.76 0.14
N ASN A 73 3.32 16.75 1.03
CA ASN A 73 4.49 17.22 1.75
C ASN A 73 4.99 16.08 2.63
N TYR A 74 6.19 15.62 2.32
CA TYR A 74 6.81 14.52 3.04
C TYR A 74 7.41 15.03 4.32
N GLU A 75 6.96 14.48 5.45
CA GLU A 75 7.56 14.78 6.75
C GLU A 75 9.03 14.38 6.73
N GLU A 76 9.90 15.20 7.32
CA GLU A 76 11.36 14.97 7.34
C GLU A 76 11.73 13.60 7.91
N LYS A 77 10.96 13.10 8.88
CA LYS A 77 11.10 11.76 9.45
C LYS A 77 10.94 10.61 8.45
N HIS A 78 10.38 10.87 7.26
CA HIS A 78 10.19 9.89 6.19
C HIS A 78 11.10 10.12 4.98
N LYS A 79 11.98 11.14 5.03
CA LYS A 79 12.87 11.50 3.91
C LYS A 79 13.64 10.29 3.35
N GLY A 80 14.22 9.47 4.24
CA GLY A 80 14.95 8.26 3.84
C GLY A 80 14.09 7.25 3.05
N ILE A 81 12.79 7.14 3.32
CA ILE A 81 11.90 6.25 2.55
C ILE A 81 11.65 6.82 1.14
N TYR A 82 11.49 8.13 1.01
CA TYR A 82 11.25 8.76 -0.29
C TYR A 82 12.49 8.83 -1.18
N GLU A 83 13.67 8.84 -0.58
CA GLU A 83 14.94 8.80 -1.29
C GLU A 83 15.33 7.38 -1.68
N ASN A 84 15.09 6.39 -0.80
CA ASN A 84 15.61 5.04 -0.99
C ASN A 84 14.57 4.03 -1.48
N GLU A 85 13.28 4.18 -1.16
CA GLU A 85 12.27 3.15 -1.44
C GLU A 85 11.29 3.57 -2.54
N VAL A 86 10.72 4.77 -2.43
CA VAL A 86 9.70 5.27 -3.37
C VAL A 86 10.15 5.31 -4.84
N PRO A 87 11.41 5.61 -5.19
CA PRO A 87 11.84 5.59 -6.59
C PRO A 87 11.66 4.24 -7.29
N PHE A 88 11.52 3.16 -6.53
CA PHE A 88 11.33 1.81 -7.05
C PHE A 88 9.86 1.42 -7.27
N PHE A 89 8.90 2.23 -6.81
CA PHE A 89 7.49 1.85 -6.84
C PHE A 89 6.94 1.80 -8.27
N ALA A 90 7.27 2.78 -9.10
CA ALA A 90 6.80 2.81 -10.49
C ALA A 90 7.36 1.64 -11.34
N PRO A 91 8.67 1.31 -11.29
CA PRO A 91 9.18 0.09 -11.92
C PRO A 91 8.49 -1.19 -11.44
N LEU A 92 8.28 -1.35 -10.13
CA LEU A 92 7.59 -2.52 -9.56
C LEU A 92 6.13 -2.59 -10.01
N ALA A 93 5.41 -1.48 -9.98
CA ALA A 93 4.04 -1.39 -10.50
C ALA A 93 3.98 -1.77 -11.97
N HIS A 94 4.96 -1.34 -12.78
CA HIS A 94 5.04 -1.70 -14.19
C HIS A 94 5.30 -3.19 -14.42
N LEU A 95 6.13 -3.83 -13.60
CA LEU A 95 6.32 -5.29 -13.67
C LEU A 95 5.04 -6.04 -13.33
N ALA A 96 4.25 -5.55 -12.37
CA ALA A 96 2.93 -6.12 -12.07
C ALA A 96 1.94 -5.93 -13.24
N GLU A 97 1.91 -4.75 -13.88
CA GLU A 97 1.11 -4.53 -15.10
C GLU A 97 1.51 -5.46 -16.25
N CYS A 98 2.78 -5.86 -16.30
CA CYS A 98 3.32 -6.80 -17.30
C CYS A 98 3.08 -8.28 -16.92
N GLY A 99 2.42 -8.56 -15.79
CA GLY A 99 2.18 -9.91 -15.30
C GLY A 99 3.41 -10.62 -14.74
N CYS A 100 4.51 -9.90 -14.46
CA CYS A 100 5.71 -10.49 -13.86
C CYS A 100 5.60 -10.59 -12.32
N LEU A 101 4.79 -9.74 -11.71
CA LEU A 101 4.53 -9.72 -10.27
C LEU A 101 3.02 -9.77 -10.02
N GLU A 102 2.61 -10.47 -8.97
CA GLU A 102 1.24 -10.45 -8.47
C GLU A 102 1.20 -9.86 -7.08
N PHE A 103 0.44 -8.78 -6.93
CA PHE A 103 0.31 -8.08 -5.66
C PHE A 103 -0.95 -8.50 -4.93
N PHE A 104 -0.77 -8.76 -3.65
CA PHE A 104 -1.80 -9.20 -2.74
C PHE A 104 -1.89 -8.27 -1.53
N THR A 105 -3.06 -8.24 -0.91
CA THR A 105 -3.32 -7.71 0.42
C THR A 105 -4.13 -8.73 1.22
N SER A 106 -4.27 -8.55 2.53
CA SER A 106 -5.06 -9.43 3.39
C SER A 106 -6.22 -8.67 4.05
N SER A 107 -7.24 -9.38 4.51
CA SER A 107 -8.34 -8.77 5.27
C SER A 107 -7.86 -8.08 6.54
N GLU A 108 -6.82 -8.59 7.20
CA GLU A 108 -6.23 -7.94 8.36
C GLU A 108 -5.49 -6.65 7.99
N LEU A 109 -4.73 -6.63 6.89
CA LEU A 109 -4.11 -5.39 6.38
C LEU A 109 -5.18 -4.36 5.98
N ILE A 110 -6.29 -4.79 5.37
CA ILE A 110 -7.41 -3.90 5.06
C ILE A 110 -8.03 -3.33 6.34
N ALA A 111 -8.27 -4.18 7.34
CA ALA A 111 -8.82 -3.78 8.63
C ALA A 111 -7.89 -2.81 9.37
N GLU A 112 -6.59 -3.11 9.39
CA GLU A 112 -5.57 -2.24 9.96
C GLU A 112 -5.58 -0.88 9.27
N ARG A 113 -5.63 -0.84 7.93
CA ARG A 113 -5.71 0.41 7.17
C ARG A 113 -6.94 1.22 7.55
N ARG A 114 -8.11 0.58 7.71
CA ARG A 114 -9.36 1.24 8.14
C ARG A 114 -9.26 1.84 9.54
N ARG A 115 -8.49 1.22 10.45
CA ARG A 115 -8.26 1.72 11.81
C ARG A 115 -7.31 2.92 11.86
N GLN A 116 -6.51 3.15 10.82
CA GLN A 116 -5.62 4.31 10.78
C GLN A 116 -6.45 5.60 10.66
N ARG A 117 -6.18 6.57 11.54
CA ARG A 117 -6.90 7.86 11.66
C ARG A 117 -6.99 8.65 10.34
N ASN A 118 -6.11 8.35 9.38
CA ASN A 118 -6.03 8.99 8.07
C ASN A 118 -6.55 8.11 6.93
N TYR A 119 -7.36 7.07 7.20
CA TYR A 119 -7.89 6.14 6.20
C TYR A 119 -8.47 6.86 4.96
N ASN A 120 -9.30 7.88 5.19
CA ASN A 120 -9.93 8.66 4.12
C ASN A 120 -8.90 9.38 3.23
N ARG A 121 -7.74 9.79 3.76
CA ARG A 121 -6.70 10.44 2.94
C ARG A 121 -6.12 9.47 1.91
N PHE A 122 -6.11 8.16 2.17
CA PHE A 122 -5.64 7.15 1.23
C PHE A 122 -6.61 6.87 0.08
N LEU A 123 -7.92 7.03 0.32
CA LEU A 123 -8.95 6.74 -0.68
C LEU A 123 -9.09 7.83 -1.75
N PHE A 124 -8.77 9.07 -1.39
CA PHE A 124 -9.04 10.23 -2.25
C PHE A 124 -7.79 10.84 -2.90
N GLY A 125 -6.59 10.30 -2.62
CA GLY A 125 -5.34 10.78 -3.19
C GLY A 125 -4.89 10.04 -4.45
N MET A 126 -3.89 10.59 -5.12
CA MET A 126 -3.22 9.90 -6.22
C MET A 126 -2.17 8.94 -5.69
N ASN A 127 -2.09 7.76 -6.31
CA ASN A 127 -1.23 6.69 -5.86
C ASN A 127 -0.51 6.02 -7.05
N LEU A 128 0.78 5.77 -6.91
CA LEU A 128 1.59 5.03 -7.88
C LEU A 128 1.07 3.62 -8.15
N TRP A 129 0.33 3.05 -7.19
CA TRP A 129 -0.32 1.74 -7.30
C TRP A 129 -1.70 1.77 -7.96
N SER A 130 -2.20 2.94 -8.39
CA SER A 130 -3.60 3.11 -8.84
C SER A 130 -4.00 2.27 -10.06
N LYS A 131 -3.03 1.86 -10.89
CA LYS A 131 -3.24 1.00 -12.06
C LYS A 131 -2.84 -0.45 -11.81
N THR A 132 -2.25 -0.73 -10.65
CA THR A 132 -1.82 -2.07 -10.30
C THR A 132 -2.97 -2.79 -9.61
N LEU A 133 -3.32 -3.96 -10.12
CA LEU A 133 -4.29 -4.82 -9.47
C LEU A 133 -3.67 -5.39 -8.19
N ILE A 134 -4.24 -5.04 -7.03
CA ILE A 134 -3.89 -5.63 -5.75
C ILE A 134 -5.06 -6.51 -5.31
N GLN A 135 -4.87 -7.82 -5.37
CA GLN A 135 -5.91 -8.78 -5.04
C GLN A 135 -6.00 -8.96 -3.52
N THR A 136 -7.20 -9.18 -3.00
CA THR A 136 -7.35 -9.56 -1.58
C THR A 136 -7.23 -11.08 -1.51
N LEU A 137 -6.30 -11.56 -0.69
CA LEU A 137 -6.17 -12.99 -0.40
C LEU A 137 -7.49 -13.50 0.21
N PRO A 138 -7.90 -14.74 -0.13
CA PRO A 138 -9.02 -15.36 0.56
C PRO A 138 -8.70 -15.37 2.05
N ASP A 139 -9.72 -15.09 2.87
CA ASP A 139 -9.56 -15.19 4.31
C ASP A 139 -9.04 -16.58 4.65
N LEU A 140 -7.88 -16.65 5.30
CA LEU A 140 -7.42 -17.88 5.93
C LEU A 140 -8.55 -18.35 6.86
N PRO A 141 -8.82 -19.66 6.94
CA PRO A 141 -9.97 -20.20 7.66
C PRO A 141 -9.90 -19.73 9.11
N ARG A 142 -10.62 -18.64 9.41
CA ARG A 142 -10.90 -18.26 10.77
C ARG A 142 -11.84 -19.34 11.29
N PRO A 143 -11.57 -19.96 12.46
CA PRO A 143 -12.50 -20.91 13.05
C PRO A 143 -13.86 -20.24 13.04
N ALA A 144 -14.82 -20.89 12.38
CA ALA A 144 -16.14 -20.34 12.15
C ALA A 144 -16.74 -19.95 13.49
N ILE A 145 -16.72 -18.66 13.82
CA ILE A 145 -17.64 -18.11 14.81
C ILE A 145 -19.00 -18.44 14.19
N GLY A 146 -19.71 -19.36 14.86
CA GLY A 146 -20.72 -20.23 14.25
C GLY A 146 -21.66 -19.50 13.30
N ARG A 147 -22.06 -20.21 12.24
CA ARG A 147 -23.04 -19.80 11.21
C ARG A 147 -24.33 -19.21 11.82
N ARG A 148 -24.29 -17.94 12.22
CA ARG A 148 -25.46 -17.11 12.50
C ARG A 148 -25.20 -15.75 11.88
N SER A 149 -25.75 -15.58 10.68
CA SER A 149 -25.96 -14.30 10.01
C SER A 149 -24.70 -13.54 9.57
N ILE A 150 -24.31 -13.81 8.34
CA ILE A 150 -23.47 -12.95 7.50
C ILE A 150 -24.18 -11.60 7.35
N ALA A 151 -23.78 -10.54 8.09
CA ALA A 151 -23.87 -9.14 7.64
C ALA A 151 -23.41 -8.06 8.66
N PRO A 152 -23.62 -8.13 9.99
CA PRO A 152 -23.16 -7.04 10.90
C PRO A 152 -22.06 -7.46 11.90
N GLN A 153 -21.90 -8.76 12.18
CA GLN A 153 -21.04 -9.23 13.27
C GLN A 153 -19.55 -9.26 12.91
N LEU A 154 -19.19 -9.52 11.65
CA LEU A 154 -17.82 -9.32 11.17
C LEU A 154 -17.38 -7.87 11.38
N PHE A 155 -18.23 -6.90 11.05
CA PHE A 155 -17.98 -5.48 11.31
C PHE A 155 -17.89 -5.18 12.82
N GLN A 156 -18.76 -5.74 13.66
CA GLN A 156 -18.67 -5.58 15.12
C GLN A 156 -17.41 -6.22 15.72
N HIS A 157 -16.90 -7.31 15.15
CA HIS A 157 -15.64 -7.92 15.61
C HIS A 157 -14.43 -7.06 15.26
N TYR A 158 -14.41 -6.41 14.09
CA TYR A 158 -13.35 -5.45 13.76
C TYR A 158 -13.38 -4.16 14.61
N HIS A 159 -14.50 -3.89 15.28
CA HIS A 159 -14.74 -2.72 16.14
C HIS A 159 -14.91 -3.08 17.64
N SER A 160 -14.68 -4.35 18.03
CA SER A 160 -14.86 -4.79 19.41
C SER A 160 -13.89 -4.08 20.37
N LYS A 161 -14.29 -3.96 21.65
CA LYS A 161 -13.46 -3.40 22.74
C LYS A 161 -12.16 -4.17 23.00
N GLU A 162 -12.08 -5.43 22.57
CA GLU A 162 -10.86 -6.24 22.62
C GLU A 162 -9.80 -5.72 21.65
N GLY A 163 -8.52 -5.77 22.05
CA GLY A 163 -7.43 -5.33 21.21
C GLY A 163 -7.27 -6.20 19.96
N PRO A 164 -6.60 -5.69 18.91
CA PRO A 164 -6.39 -6.44 17.67
C PRO A 164 -5.65 -7.77 17.85
N ILE A 165 -4.81 -7.87 18.89
CA ILE A 165 -3.99 -9.05 19.16
C ILE A 165 -4.83 -10.17 19.76
N GLU A 166 -5.73 -9.85 20.67
CA GLU A 166 -6.57 -10.79 21.40
C GLU A 166 -7.53 -11.51 20.44
N ARG A 167 -8.19 -10.75 19.56
CA ARG A 167 -9.02 -11.30 18.48
C ARG A 167 -8.22 -12.22 17.55
N LEU A 168 -7.00 -11.80 17.23
CA LEU A 168 -6.14 -12.53 16.34
C LEU A 168 -5.73 -13.85 16.96
N LEU A 169 -5.26 -13.85 18.21
CA LEU A 169 -4.87 -15.07 18.93
C LEU A 169 -6.06 -16.01 19.16
N ALA A 170 -7.27 -15.48 19.35
CA ALA A 170 -8.48 -16.29 19.50
C ALA A 170 -8.90 -17.01 18.21
N THR A 171 -8.51 -16.48 17.04
CA THR A 171 -8.90 -17.01 15.73
C THR A 171 -7.74 -17.55 14.91
N ALA A 172 -6.53 -17.46 15.45
CA ALA A 172 -5.30 -17.89 14.79
C ALA A 172 -5.16 -19.41 14.81
N ASP A 173 -4.44 -19.90 13.80
CA ASP A 173 -3.98 -21.28 13.78
C ASP A 173 -3.03 -21.55 14.95
N SER A 174 -3.06 -22.79 15.46
CA SER A 174 -2.10 -23.34 16.40
C SER A 174 -0.64 -23.07 16.03
N ASP A 175 -0.31 -23.06 14.74
CA ASP A 175 1.04 -22.76 14.25
C ASP A 175 1.44 -21.29 14.49
N PHE A 176 0.51 -20.35 14.32
CA PHE A 176 0.79 -18.94 14.60
C PHE A 176 0.85 -18.66 16.11
N ILE A 177 0.03 -19.33 16.91
CA ILE A 177 0.04 -19.17 18.37
C ILE A 177 1.45 -19.49 18.91
N GLN A 178 2.09 -20.57 18.43
CA GLN A 178 3.46 -20.92 18.80
C GLN A 178 4.51 -19.85 18.42
N ILE A 179 4.27 -19.10 17.34
CA ILE A 179 5.11 -17.96 16.97
C ILE A 179 4.87 -16.81 17.94
N ALA A 180 3.61 -16.48 18.20
CA ALA A 180 3.19 -15.36 19.03
C ALA A 180 3.73 -15.48 20.47
N GLU A 181 3.79 -16.69 21.03
CA GLU A 181 4.36 -16.95 22.36
C GLU A 181 5.87 -16.65 22.46
N LYS A 182 6.58 -16.68 21.34
CA LYS A 182 8.05 -16.54 21.28
C LYS A 182 8.51 -15.13 20.90
N ILE A 183 7.58 -14.23 20.62
CA ILE A 183 7.87 -12.85 20.21
C ILE A 183 7.22 -11.86 21.17
N SER A 184 7.72 -10.63 21.18
CA SER A 184 7.09 -9.58 21.99
C SER A 184 5.71 -9.23 21.44
N ARG A 185 4.74 -9.02 22.34
CA ARG A 185 3.35 -8.64 22.01
C ARG A 185 3.25 -7.51 20.98
N LYS A 186 4.13 -6.51 21.04
CA LYS A 186 4.16 -5.38 20.09
C LYS A 186 4.38 -5.79 18.62
N ASN A 187 5.02 -6.93 18.36
CA ASN A 187 5.37 -7.40 17.02
C ASN A 187 4.40 -8.46 16.49
N VAL A 188 3.41 -8.89 17.28
CA VAL A 188 2.52 -10.01 16.93
C VAL A 188 1.77 -9.74 15.63
N LEU A 189 1.23 -8.53 15.45
CA LEU A 189 0.51 -8.16 14.24
C LEU A 189 1.42 -8.19 13.01
N ASP A 190 2.63 -7.64 13.11
CA ASP A 190 3.56 -7.59 11.98
C ASP A 190 4.01 -9.01 11.57
N PHE A 191 4.25 -9.88 12.54
CA PHE A 191 4.61 -11.28 12.28
C PHE A 191 3.42 -12.08 11.73
N TYR A 192 2.19 -11.73 12.11
CA TYR A 192 1.00 -12.33 11.52
C TYR A 192 0.89 -12.03 10.03
N HIS A 193 1.29 -10.85 9.58
CA HIS A 193 1.29 -10.53 8.15
C HIS A 193 2.29 -11.40 7.38
N ILE A 194 3.47 -11.65 7.93
CA ILE A 194 4.47 -12.56 7.34
C ILE A 194 3.94 -14.00 7.32
N TRP A 195 3.32 -14.45 8.42
CA TRP A 195 2.69 -15.77 8.51
C TRP A 195 1.55 -15.93 7.49
N THR A 196 0.75 -14.88 7.29
CA THR A 196 -0.33 -14.82 6.30
C THR A 196 0.23 -14.94 4.88
N ALA A 197 1.33 -14.24 4.57
CA ALA A 197 2.02 -14.38 3.30
C ALA A 197 2.44 -15.83 3.06
N LYS A 198 2.99 -16.51 4.09
CA LYS A 198 3.43 -17.91 4.00
C LYS A 198 2.24 -18.83 3.67
N HIS A 199 1.17 -18.75 4.44
CA HIS A 199 0.00 -19.62 4.28
C HIS A 199 -0.74 -19.39 2.97
N SER A 200 -0.56 -18.22 2.37
CA SER A 200 -1.17 -17.86 1.10
C SER A 200 -0.26 -18.11 -0.10
N ASN A 201 0.87 -18.80 0.09
CA ASN A 201 1.89 -19.07 -0.93
C ASN A 201 2.42 -17.79 -1.60
N CYS A 202 2.53 -16.70 -0.84
CA CYS A 202 3.30 -15.53 -1.27
C CYS A 202 4.78 -15.80 -1.02
N GLN A 203 5.61 -15.47 -1.99
CA GLN A 203 7.06 -15.65 -1.91
C GLN A 203 7.71 -14.50 -1.12
N ILE A 204 7.11 -13.31 -1.19
CA ILE A 204 7.65 -12.08 -0.59
C ILE A 204 6.57 -11.38 0.22
N PHE A 205 6.97 -10.86 1.38
CA PHE A 205 6.24 -9.82 2.12
C PHE A 205 6.98 -8.50 1.93
N LEU A 206 6.36 -7.56 1.21
CA LEU A 206 6.96 -6.29 0.83
C LEU A 206 6.58 -5.20 1.83
N THR A 207 7.57 -4.60 2.50
CA THR A 207 7.36 -3.57 3.53
C THR A 207 8.41 -2.46 3.45
N THR A 208 8.05 -1.23 3.82
CA THR A 208 9.04 -0.15 4.05
C THR A 208 9.42 -0.01 5.53
N ASP A 209 8.90 -0.89 6.40
CA ASP A 209 9.21 -0.82 7.84
C ASP A 209 10.51 -1.56 8.17
N HIS A 210 11.60 -0.80 8.26
CA HIS A 210 12.90 -1.35 8.67
C HIS A 210 12.90 -1.87 10.12
N THR A 211 11.97 -1.41 10.97
CA THR A 211 11.83 -1.90 12.35
C THR A 211 11.34 -3.34 12.37
N LEU A 212 10.35 -3.66 11.52
CA LEU A 212 9.87 -5.03 11.35
C LEU A 212 10.99 -5.95 10.87
N LYS A 213 11.78 -5.51 9.88
CA LYS A 213 12.92 -6.30 9.39
C LYS A 213 13.95 -6.58 10.48
N ARG A 214 14.30 -5.59 11.29
CA ARG A 214 15.18 -5.77 12.45
C ARG A 214 14.56 -6.71 13.48
N ALA A 215 13.27 -6.57 13.75
CA ALA A 215 12.54 -7.44 14.67
C ALA A 215 12.55 -8.90 14.20
N LEU A 216 12.38 -9.15 12.90
CA LEU A 216 12.49 -10.49 12.32
C LEU A 216 13.90 -11.06 12.42
N ALA A 217 14.93 -10.26 12.11
CA ALA A 217 16.32 -10.69 12.23
C ALA A 217 16.72 -11.01 13.69
N SER A 218 16.17 -10.29 14.65
CA SER A 218 16.37 -10.52 16.09
C SER A 218 15.44 -11.59 16.69
N ALA A 219 14.45 -12.09 15.95
CA ALA A 219 13.54 -13.11 16.45
C ALA A 219 14.27 -14.46 16.66
N PRO A 220 13.75 -15.34 17.54
CA PRO A 220 14.32 -16.67 17.70
C PRO A 220 14.43 -17.43 16.37
N LYS A 221 15.51 -18.20 16.18
CA LYS A 221 15.73 -18.99 14.94
C LYS A 221 14.56 -19.93 14.62
N THR A 222 13.87 -20.42 15.64
CA THR A 222 12.66 -21.25 15.48
C THR A 222 11.53 -20.48 14.78
N VAL A 223 11.28 -19.23 15.18
CA VAL A 223 10.30 -18.34 14.54
C VAL A 223 10.72 -18.01 13.11
N GLN A 224 11.99 -17.67 12.89
CA GLN A 224 12.49 -17.38 11.54
C GLN A 224 12.28 -18.58 10.60
N LYS A 225 12.61 -19.79 11.04
CA LYS A 225 12.36 -21.03 10.28
C LYS A 225 10.88 -21.29 10.03
N GLN A 226 10.01 -21.01 11.01
CA GLN A 226 8.57 -21.16 10.85
C GLN A 226 7.97 -20.19 9.82
N LEU A 227 8.60 -19.03 9.59
CA LEU A 227 8.13 -18.05 8.60
C LEU A 227 8.73 -18.24 7.20
N GLN A 228 9.80 -19.04 7.07
CA GLN A 228 10.32 -19.46 5.77
C GLN A 228 9.28 -20.29 4.99
N PRO A 229 9.27 -20.22 3.65
CA PRO A 229 10.27 -19.58 2.78
C PRO A 229 10.00 -18.09 2.47
N VAL A 230 9.05 -17.44 3.13
CA VAL A 230 8.70 -16.04 2.83
C VAL A 230 9.88 -15.11 3.09
N ARG A 231 10.17 -14.27 2.10
CA ARG A 231 11.24 -13.27 2.19
C ARG A 231 10.63 -11.91 2.54
N VAL A 232 11.15 -11.26 3.56
CA VAL A 232 10.71 -9.90 3.93
C VAL A 232 11.65 -8.89 3.31
N LEU A 233 11.19 -8.20 2.28
CA LEU A 233 12.01 -7.30 1.47
C LEU A 233 11.46 -5.86 1.50
N ALA A 234 12.38 -4.92 1.43
CA ALA A 234 12.08 -3.55 1.05
C ALA A 234 11.98 -3.41 -0.47
N PRO A 235 11.25 -2.38 -0.99
CA PRO A 235 11.19 -2.07 -2.41
C PRO A 235 12.57 -1.94 -3.08
N SER A 236 13.55 -1.32 -2.41
CA SER A 236 14.93 -1.21 -2.87
C SER A 236 15.62 -2.57 -3.05
N GLU A 237 15.50 -3.46 -2.07
CA GLU A 237 16.10 -4.81 -2.10
C GLU A 237 15.49 -5.69 -3.17
N LEU A 238 14.15 -5.71 -3.27
CA LEU A 238 13.47 -6.45 -4.34
C LEU A 238 13.90 -5.91 -5.72
N SER A 239 14.08 -4.59 -5.83
CA SER A 239 14.52 -3.95 -7.06
C SER A 239 15.95 -4.31 -7.42
N GLU A 240 16.86 -4.37 -6.45
CA GLU A 240 18.23 -4.84 -6.63
C GLU A 240 18.25 -6.27 -7.17
N GLU A 241 17.47 -7.17 -6.57
CA GLU A 241 17.39 -8.57 -7.01
C GLU A 241 16.84 -8.71 -8.43
N LEU A 242 15.91 -7.85 -8.83
CA LEU A 242 15.35 -7.84 -10.17
C LEU A 242 16.15 -6.98 -11.15
N GLY A 243 17.20 -6.27 -10.70
CA GLY A 243 18.00 -5.37 -11.53
C GLY A 243 17.24 -4.12 -12.00
N LEU A 244 16.26 -3.65 -11.24
CA LEU A 244 15.48 -2.45 -11.57
C LEU A 244 16.28 -1.19 -11.27
N ARG A 245 16.04 -0.14 -12.05
CA ARG A 245 16.61 1.18 -11.81
C ARG A 245 15.61 2.07 -11.08
N PRO A 246 16.06 2.96 -10.18
CA PRO A 246 15.17 3.91 -9.54
C PRO A 246 14.63 4.92 -10.57
N VAL A 247 13.36 5.30 -10.42
CA VAL A 247 12.73 6.41 -11.16
C VAL A 247 12.47 7.54 -10.17
N PRO A 248 13.13 8.70 -10.29
CA PRO A 248 12.98 9.76 -9.31
C PRO A 248 11.51 10.21 -9.20
N HIS A 249 11.01 10.31 -7.97
CA HIS A 249 9.59 10.55 -7.71
C HIS A 249 9.07 11.86 -8.31
N HIS A 250 9.92 12.88 -8.48
CA HIS A 250 9.53 14.15 -9.11
C HIS A 250 9.21 14.03 -10.61
N PHE A 251 9.67 12.98 -11.29
CA PHE A 251 9.24 12.67 -12.67
C PHE A 251 7.87 11.98 -12.72
N LEU A 252 7.41 11.45 -11.58
CA LEU A 252 6.11 10.79 -11.46
C LEU A 252 5.00 11.80 -11.08
N THR A 253 5.36 12.93 -10.47
CA THR A 253 4.42 14.01 -10.11
C THR A 253 3.65 14.61 -11.31
N PRO A 254 4.28 14.92 -12.47
CA PRO A 254 3.61 15.54 -13.62
C PRO A 254 2.76 14.56 -14.45
N LEU A 255 3.04 13.25 -14.38
CA LEU A 255 2.23 12.23 -15.04
C LEU A 255 0.76 12.23 -14.55
N ASP A 256 0.57 12.74 -13.34
CA ASP A 256 -0.60 12.54 -12.50
C ASP A 256 -1.40 13.83 -12.24
N ALA A 257 -0.75 15.01 -12.26
CA ALA A 257 -1.42 16.29 -12.03
C ALA A 257 -2.46 16.67 -13.12
N ASP A 258 -2.24 16.24 -14.37
CA ASP A 258 -2.93 16.82 -15.53
C ASP A 258 -4.18 16.10 -16.03
N TRP A 259 -4.51 14.90 -15.54
CA TRP A 259 -5.69 14.17 -16.06
C TRP A 259 -7.02 14.90 -15.79
N PHE A 260 -7.12 15.72 -14.73
CA PHE A 260 -8.37 16.38 -14.35
C PHE A 260 -8.52 17.83 -14.82
N TYR A 261 -7.44 18.53 -15.18
CA TYR A 261 -7.58 19.87 -15.77
C TYR A 261 -8.20 19.79 -17.17
N GLU A 262 -7.82 18.78 -17.97
CA GLU A 262 -8.41 18.53 -19.29
C GLU A 262 -9.88 18.05 -19.19
N MET A 263 -10.27 17.28 -18.14
CA MET A 263 -11.68 16.88 -17.97
C MET A 263 -12.60 18.02 -17.49
N ARG A 264 -12.11 19.00 -16.70
CA ARG A 264 -12.91 20.19 -16.34
C ARG A 264 -13.10 21.14 -17.52
N GLN A 265 -12.11 21.26 -18.41
CA GLN A 265 -12.32 22.03 -19.64
C GLN A 265 -13.22 21.29 -20.63
N ALA A 266 -13.12 19.96 -20.74
CA ALA A 266 -13.98 19.17 -21.62
C ALA A 266 -15.45 19.05 -21.15
N GLN A 267 -15.74 19.32 -19.87
CA GLN A 267 -17.11 19.36 -19.32
C GLN A 267 -17.66 20.78 -19.10
N MET A 268 -16.90 21.82 -19.46
CA MET A 268 -17.34 23.23 -19.40
C MET A 268 -17.39 23.92 -20.78
N ILE A 269 -17.44 23.15 -21.87
CA ILE A 269 -17.87 23.69 -23.18
C ILE A 269 -19.39 23.48 -23.26
N PRO A 270 -20.22 24.53 -23.14
CA PRO A 270 -21.62 24.41 -23.50
C PRO A 270 -21.69 24.05 -24.99
N ARG A 271 -22.34 22.92 -25.31
CA ARG A 271 -22.80 22.70 -26.68
C ARG A 271 -23.78 23.82 -26.99
N LYS A 272 -23.39 24.71 -27.92
CA LYS A 272 -24.33 25.57 -28.63
C LYS A 272 -25.19 24.71 -29.56
#